data_AF-A0A535NC89-F1
#
_entry.id   AF-A0A535NC89-F1
#
_cell.length_a   1.000
_cell.length_b   1.000
_cell.length_c   1.000
_cell.angle_alpha   90.00
_cell.angle_beta   90.00
_cell.angle_gamma   90.00
#
_symmetry.space_group_name_H-M   'P 1'
#
loop_
_entity.id
_entity.type
_entity.pdbx_description
1 polymer ?
#
loop_
_entity_poly.entity_id
_entity_poly.type
_entity_poly.pdbx_seq_one_letter_code
_entity_poly.pdbx_strand_id
1 'polypeptide(L)'
;MSSVTCQISISLDGFVAGPNQSLENPIGEGGMRLHQWLFETAYWREQHGKAGGPDTKDSTVVRGLFTNVGAYIMGRKMFGGGDGPWNESWTGWWGDDPPYHV
;
A
#
# COMPACT_ATOMS: atom_id res chain seq x y z
N MET A 1 -9.48 -11.22 21.46
CA MET A 1 -8.95 -12.17 20.45
C MET A 1 -8.70 -11.35 19.21
N SER A 2 -7.49 -11.38 18.66
CA SER A 2 -7.15 -10.59 17.46
C SER A 2 -7.76 -11.22 16.21
N SER A 3 -8.23 -10.40 15.28
CA SER A 3 -8.70 -10.86 13.96
C SER A 3 -7.57 -10.78 12.93
N VAL A 4 -7.58 -11.71 11.98
CA VAL A 4 -6.75 -11.61 10.77
C VAL A 4 -7.61 -11.04 9.67
N THR A 5 -7.19 -9.92 9.09
CA THR A 5 -7.86 -9.26 7.98
C THR A 5 -6.94 -9.21 6.76
N CYS A 6 -7.52 -9.12 5.58
CA CYS A 6 -6.81 -8.89 4.32
C CYS A 6 -7.59 -7.88 3.50
N GLN A 7 -6.89 -6.87 2.98
CA GLN A 7 -7.48 -5.78 2.21
C GLN A 7 -6.58 -5.51 1.01
N ILE A 8 -7.18 -5.42 -0.17
CA ILE A 8 -6.44 -5.25 -1.43
C ILE A 8 -7.33 -4.53 -2.45
N SER A 9 -6.70 -3.75 -3.33
CA SER A 9 -7.35 -3.26 -4.55
C SER A 9 -7.07 -4.24 -5.69
N ILE A 10 -8.08 -4.54 -6.50
CA ILE A 10 -8.00 -5.52 -7.59
C ILE A 10 -8.62 -4.95 -8.86
N SER A 11 -8.06 -5.30 -10.00
CA SER A 11 -8.64 -5.00 -11.31
C SER A 11 -9.90 -5.82 -11.57
N LEU A 12 -10.69 -5.41 -12.55
CA LEU A 12 -11.91 -6.12 -12.94
C LEU A 12 -11.63 -7.55 -13.44
N ASP A 13 -10.48 -7.76 -14.04
CA ASP A 13 -9.99 -9.04 -14.55
C ASP A 13 -9.16 -9.85 -13.52
N GLY A 14 -9.10 -9.40 -12.27
CA GLY A 14 -8.63 -10.23 -11.15
C GLY A 14 -7.14 -10.09 -10.79
N PHE A 15 -6.49 -9.00 -11.19
CA PHE A 15 -5.07 -8.73 -10.90
C PHE A 15 -4.89 -7.65 -9.84
N VAL A 16 -3.89 -7.83 -8.97
CA VAL A 16 -3.60 -6.93 -7.84
C VAL A 16 -2.31 -6.12 -8.03
N ALA A 17 -1.65 -6.32 -9.18
CA ALA A 17 -0.44 -5.62 -9.59
C ALA A 17 -0.37 -5.61 -11.13
N GLY A 18 0.40 -4.68 -11.68
CA GLY A 18 0.73 -4.66 -13.10
C GLY A 18 1.76 -5.75 -13.46
N PRO A 19 1.95 -6.04 -14.75
CA PRO A 19 3.05 -6.89 -15.21
C PRO A 19 4.42 -6.19 -14.98
N ASN A 20 5.51 -6.94 -15.15
CA ASN A 20 6.86 -6.37 -15.21
C ASN A 20 7.26 -5.52 -13.99
N GLN A 21 7.09 -6.05 -12.77
CA GLN A 21 7.58 -5.39 -11.55
C GLN A 21 9.10 -5.15 -11.65
N SER A 22 9.52 -3.92 -11.39
CA SER A 22 10.93 -3.51 -11.35
C SER A 22 11.17 -2.52 -10.22
N LEU A 23 12.41 -2.03 -10.07
CA LEU A 23 12.69 -0.98 -9.09
C LEU A 23 12.01 0.35 -9.46
N GLU A 24 11.90 0.63 -10.76
CA GLU A 24 11.22 1.80 -11.31
C GLU A 24 9.69 1.64 -11.29
N ASN A 25 9.20 0.40 -11.39
CA ASN A 25 7.77 0.06 -11.30
C ASN A 25 7.51 -0.92 -10.13
N PRO A 26 7.49 -0.44 -8.87
CA PRO A 26 7.36 -1.28 -7.69
C PRO A 26 6.09 -2.13 -7.62
N ILE A 27 5.02 -1.73 -8.30
CA ILE A 27 3.76 -2.49 -8.41
C ILE A 27 3.52 -3.02 -9.83
N GLY A 28 4.56 -3.01 -10.67
CA GLY A 28 4.45 -3.32 -12.09
C GLY A 28 3.86 -2.17 -12.92
N GLU A 29 4.02 -2.29 -14.23
CA GLU A 29 3.60 -1.30 -15.21
C GLU A 29 2.09 -1.06 -15.13
N GLY A 30 1.68 0.18 -14.88
CA GLY A 30 0.27 0.55 -14.73
C GLY A 30 -0.40 0.11 -13.43
N GLY A 31 0.28 -0.65 -12.56
CA GLY A 31 -0.30 -1.15 -11.31
C GLY A 31 -0.76 -0.06 -10.34
N MET A 32 -0.11 1.12 -10.38
CA MET A 32 -0.48 2.27 -9.54
C MET A 32 -1.92 2.75 -9.78
N ARG A 33 -2.49 2.47 -10.95
CA ARG A 33 -3.89 2.82 -11.27
C ARG A 33 -4.88 2.18 -10.31
N LEU A 34 -4.58 0.99 -9.77
CA LEU A 34 -5.42 0.29 -8.81
C LEU A 34 -5.60 1.06 -7.48
N HIS A 35 -4.72 2.00 -7.18
CA HIS A 35 -4.70 2.74 -5.92
C HIS A 35 -5.04 4.22 -6.09
N GLN A 36 -5.33 4.71 -7.30
CA GLN A 36 -5.62 6.13 -7.49
C GLN A 36 -6.83 6.63 -6.68
N TRP A 37 -7.80 5.76 -6.43
CA TRP A 37 -9.04 6.10 -5.71
C TRP A 37 -8.79 6.57 -4.27
N LEU A 38 -7.74 6.07 -3.60
CA LEU A 38 -7.48 6.37 -2.19
C LEU A 38 -6.56 7.59 -1.99
N PHE A 39 -5.69 7.92 -2.96
CA PHE A 39 -4.62 8.91 -2.76
C PHE A 39 -5.12 10.33 -2.46
N GLU A 40 -6.26 10.70 -3.02
CA GLU A 40 -6.82 12.03 -2.80
C GLU A 40 -7.69 12.11 -1.54
N THR A 41 -8.06 10.97 -0.93
CA THR A 41 -8.93 10.95 0.25
C THR A 41 -8.32 11.73 1.42
N ALA A 42 -9.18 12.37 2.21
CA ALA A 42 -8.74 13.17 3.36
C ALA A 42 -7.85 12.35 4.32
N TYR A 43 -8.27 11.12 4.65
CA TYR A 43 -7.52 10.27 5.58
C TYR A 43 -6.15 9.84 5.03
N TRP A 44 -6.05 9.43 3.76
CA TRP A 44 -4.76 9.06 3.17
C TRP A 44 -3.77 10.23 3.19
N ARG A 45 -4.26 11.43 2.86
CA ARG A 45 -3.45 12.64 2.85
C ARG A 45 -2.98 13.00 4.26
N GLU A 46 -3.87 12.97 5.24
CA GLU A 46 -3.55 13.23 6.65
C GLU A 46 -2.45 12.29 7.16
N GLN A 47 -2.56 11.00 6.86
CA GLN A 47 -1.56 9.99 7.23
C GLN A 47 -0.16 10.30 6.66
N HIS A 48 -0.09 10.96 5.50
CA HIS A 48 1.16 11.40 4.87
C HIS A 48 1.50 12.87 5.17
N GLY A 49 0.95 13.43 6.26
CA GLY A 49 1.23 14.81 6.71
C GLY A 49 0.68 15.90 5.78
N LYS A 50 -0.25 15.58 4.87
CA LYS A 50 -0.84 16.52 3.91
C LYS A 50 -2.23 16.94 4.36
N ALA A 51 -2.48 18.26 4.36
CA ALA A 51 -3.81 18.80 4.64
C ALA A 51 -4.77 18.65 3.44
N GLY A 52 -6.08 18.64 3.73
CA GLY A 52 -7.15 18.63 2.72
C GLY A 52 -7.45 17.26 2.13
N GLY A 53 -8.24 17.25 1.04
CA GLY A 53 -8.82 16.03 0.45
C GLY A 53 -10.31 15.91 0.78
N PRO A 54 -11.11 15.22 -0.03
CA PRO A 54 -12.52 15.06 0.23
C PRO A 54 -12.75 13.97 1.28
N ASP A 55 -13.55 14.29 2.30
CA ASP A 55 -13.99 13.34 3.32
C ASP A 55 -15.21 12.55 2.82
N THR A 56 -14.96 11.65 1.87
CA THR A 56 -15.99 10.81 1.25
C THR A 56 -16.18 9.48 1.98
N LYS A 57 -17.09 8.63 1.46
CA LYS A 57 -17.18 7.23 1.90
C LYS A 57 -15.88 6.47 1.65
N ASP A 58 -15.15 6.79 0.59
CA ASP A 58 -13.83 6.21 0.33
C ASP A 58 -12.83 6.58 1.43
N SER A 59 -12.81 7.84 1.89
CA SER A 59 -12.02 8.27 3.06
C SER A 59 -12.34 7.45 4.32
N THR A 60 -13.63 7.14 4.54
CA THR A 60 -14.05 6.27 5.65
C THR A 60 -13.55 4.83 5.48
N VAL A 61 -13.56 4.29 4.25
CA VAL A 61 -13.00 2.96 3.97
C VAL A 61 -11.51 2.96 4.24
N VAL A 62 -10.75 3.94 3.70
CA VAL A 62 -9.30 4.07 3.91
C VAL A 62 -8.97 4.13 5.39
N ARG A 63 -9.67 4.95 6.18
CA ARG A 63 -9.51 4.98 7.64
C ARG A 63 -9.68 3.60 8.27
N GLY A 64 -10.69 2.85 7.84
CA GLY A 64 -10.93 1.48 8.30
C GLY A 64 -9.83 0.49 7.92
N LEU A 65 -9.02 0.77 6.89
CA LEU A 65 -7.89 -0.08 6.52
C LEU A 65 -6.75 -0.04 7.55
N PHE A 66 -6.56 1.11 8.21
CA PHE A 66 -5.45 1.34 9.13
C PHE A 66 -5.87 1.33 10.61
N THR A 67 -7.17 1.41 10.90
CA THR A 67 -7.69 1.42 12.28
C THR A 67 -7.55 0.04 12.93
N ASN A 68 -7.09 0.00 14.18
CA ASN A 68 -6.93 -1.23 15.00
C ASN A 68 -5.95 -2.27 14.40
N VAL A 69 -4.98 -1.85 13.58
CA VAL A 69 -3.94 -2.74 13.07
C VAL A 69 -2.73 -2.72 14.00
N GLY A 70 -2.43 -3.85 14.65
CA GLY A 70 -1.26 -3.98 15.53
C GLY A 70 -0.04 -4.63 14.88
N ALA A 71 -0.19 -5.23 13.70
CA ALA A 71 0.89 -5.86 12.95
C ALA A 71 0.52 -6.00 11.47
N TYR A 72 1.51 -5.86 10.59
CA TYR A 72 1.39 -6.11 9.16
C TYR A 72 2.24 -7.32 8.76
N ILE A 73 1.70 -8.16 7.88
CA ILE A 73 2.42 -9.27 7.25
C ILE A 73 2.37 -9.03 5.75
N MET A 74 3.53 -9.07 5.09
CA MET A 74 3.62 -8.86 3.65
C MET A 74 4.62 -9.81 2.99
N GLY A 75 4.39 -10.10 1.72
CA GLY A 75 5.30 -10.92 0.93
C GLY A 75 6.53 -10.15 0.46
N ARG A 76 7.60 -10.88 0.11
CA ARG A 76 8.87 -10.33 -0.37
C ARG A 76 8.73 -9.31 -1.50
N LYS A 77 7.90 -9.61 -2.51
CA LYS A 77 7.68 -8.71 -3.66
C LYS A 77 7.01 -7.39 -3.25
N MET A 78 6.20 -7.39 -2.20
CA MET A 78 5.57 -6.19 -1.66
C MET A 78 6.56 -5.36 -0.84
N PHE A 79 7.52 -5.99 -0.14
CA PHE A 79 8.53 -5.30 0.65
C PHE A 79 9.66 -4.68 -0.19
N GLY A 80 10.18 -5.39 -1.20
CA GLY A 80 11.39 -4.93 -1.90
C GLY A 80 11.63 -5.46 -3.31
N GLY A 81 10.74 -6.29 -3.85
CA GLY A 81 10.96 -6.90 -5.16
C GLY A 81 12.18 -7.84 -5.19
N GLY A 82 12.48 -8.37 -6.37
CA GLY A 82 13.70 -9.12 -6.65
C GLY A 82 13.70 -10.61 -6.24
N ASP A 83 14.53 -11.37 -6.96
CA ASP A 83 14.83 -12.77 -6.69
C ASP A 83 16.22 -12.90 -6.05
N GLY A 84 16.52 -14.05 -5.41
CA GLY A 84 17.84 -14.35 -4.86
C GLY A 84 18.02 -14.02 -3.37
N PRO A 85 19.26 -13.86 -2.87
CA PRO A 85 19.56 -13.52 -1.48
C PRO A 85 18.98 -12.17 -1.05
N TRP A 86 18.84 -11.94 0.26
CA TRP A 86 18.41 -10.65 0.77
C TRP A 86 19.54 -9.62 0.67
N ASN A 87 19.23 -8.42 0.19
CA ASN A 87 20.09 -7.27 0.37
C ASN A 87 19.81 -6.67 1.76
N GLU A 88 20.73 -6.84 2.70
CA GLU A 88 20.57 -6.35 4.08
C GLU A 88 20.53 -4.82 4.19
N SER A 89 20.95 -4.09 3.15
CA SER A 89 20.85 -2.63 3.09
C SER A 89 19.49 -2.11 2.60
N TRP A 90 18.59 -2.99 2.13
CA TRP A 90 17.28 -2.60 1.63
C TRP A 90 16.31 -2.28 2.78
N THR A 91 15.72 -1.10 2.77
CA THR A 91 14.78 -0.63 3.80
C THR A 91 13.32 -0.53 3.32
N GLY A 92 13.03 -0.90 2.08
CA GLY A 92 11.68 -0.84 1.51
C GLY A 92 11.53 0.18 0.39
N TRP A 93 10.39 0.11 -0.31
CA TRP A 93 10.05 1.06 -1.39
C TRP A 93 9.86 2.51 -0.91
N TRP A 94 9.56 2.68 0.37
CA TRP A 94 9.09 3.94 0.95
C TRP A 94 10.18 4.71 1.72
N GLY A 95 11.39 4.17 1.82
CA GLY A 95 12.47 4.78 2.60
C GLY A 95 12.10 4.92 4.07
N ASP A 96 12.36 6.09 4.65
CA ASP A 96 12.21 6.34 6.08
C ASP A 96 10.77 6.52 6.55
N ASP A 97 9.81 6.71 5.64
CA ASP A 97 8.40 6.99 5.96
C ASP A 97 7.44 6.02 5.25
N PRO A 98 7.38 4.75 5.71
CA PRO A 98 6.49 3.74 5.14
C PRO A 98 5.03 3.96 5.57
N PRO A 99 4.02 3.60 4.74
CA PRO A 99 2.61 3.82 5.06
C PRO A 99 2.08 2.93 6.21
N TYR A 100 2.90 2.05 6.77
CA TYR A 100 2.51 1.12 7.82
C TYR A 100 3.05 1.59 9.16
N HIS A 101 2.26 2.37 9.88
CA HIS A 101 2.55 2.78 11.26
C HIS A 101 1.63 2.00 12.20
N VAL A 102 2.19 1.49 13.30
CA VAL A 102 1.48 0.77 14.39
C VAL A 102 1.59 1.54 15.69
#